data_AF-A0A1C5FYB0-F1
#
_entry.id   AF-A0A1C5FYB0-F1
#
_cell.length_a   1.000
_cell.length_b   1.000
_cell.length_c   1.000
_cell.angle_alpha   90.00
_cell.angle_beta   90.00
_cell.angle_gamma   90.00
#
_symmetry.space_group_name_H-M   'P 1'
#
loop_
_entity.id
_entity.type
_entity.pdbx_description
1 polymer ?
#
loop_
_entity_poly.entity_id
_entity_poly.type
_entity_poly.pdbx_seq_one_letter_code
_entity_poly.pdbx_strand_id
1 'polypeptide(L)'
;MDSPRLPRRLLLSVVSFLALASLSTGLTQGASASAADRAADSTARPAATARPAKAAAVTFSDEFDGAAGSAVNGSKWQIETGDNVNNHERQYYTAGNSNAALDGQGHLVITARRENPNNYQCWYGRCEYTSARLNTSGKFTTTYGRVEARMKVPRGQGMWPAFWMLGNDIGQVGWPNSGEIDIMENVGFEPSTVHGTLHGPGYSGSGGIGAGYSLPGGQAFADAYHTFAVDWSPNAITWSVDGTVYQRRTPADLGGRQWVFNKPFFVILNLAVGGYWPGDPDGSTSFPQQLLVDYVRVSTDGGQPAGGAITGVGGKCVDVAG
;
A
#
# COMPACT_ATOMS: atom_id res chain seq x y z
N MET A 1 55.28 -28.75 11.58
CA MET A 1 54.94 -27.62 10.69
C MET A 1 53.54 -27.13 11.07
N ASP A 2 53.31 -26.81 12.33
CA ASP A 2 53.67 -25.55 13.01
C ASP A 2 52.94 -24.34 12.41
N SER A 3 51.83 -24.01 13.06
CA SER A 3 51.26 -22.66 13.06
C SER A 3 52.28 -21.65 13.62
N PRO A 4 52.02 -20.34 13.43
CA PRO A 4 51.53 -19.67 14.62
C PRO A 4 50.36 -18.71 14.37
N ARG A 5 49.49 -18.71 15.39
CA ARG A 5 48.48 -17.68 15.70
C ARG A 5 49.15 -16.42 16.25
N LEU A 6 48.39 -15.32 16.26
CA LEU A 6 48.28 -14.22 17.26
C LEU A 6 48.40 -12.81 16.64
N PRO A 7 47.87 -11.72 17.27
CA PRO A 7 46.82 -11.64 18.30
C PRO A 7 45.75 -10.55 18.03
N ARG A 8 44.63 -10.66 18.77
CA ARG A 8 43.70 -9.56 19.09
C ARG A 8 44.43 -8.42 19.81
N ARG A 9 44.18 -7.17 19.42
CA ARG A 9 44.43 -6.00 20.29
C ARG A 9 43.12 -5.27 20.56
N LEU A 10 42.78 -5.30 21.85
CA LEU A 10 41.83 -4.49 22.55
C LEU A 10 42.38 -3.04 22.59
N LEU A 11 41.60 -2.04 22.19
CA LEU A 11 41.83 -0.66 22.61
C LEU A 11 40.59 -0.16 23.35
N LEU A 12 40.70 -0.12 24.67
CA LEU A 12 39.95 0.81 25.51
C LEU A 12 40.54 2.21 25.25
N SER A 13 39.68 3.16 24.88
CA SER A 13 39.98 4.59 25.04
C SER A 13 38.99 5.16 26.04
N VAL A 14 39.47 5.31 27.26
CA VAL A 14 38.88 6.18 28.29
C VAL A 14 39.30 7.61 27.95
N VAL A 15 38.34 8.51 27.78
CA VAL A 15 38.59 9.95 27.93
C VAL A 15 37.57 10.51 28.92
N SER A 16 38.10 10.97 30.04
CA SER A 16 37.42 11.61 31.14
C SER A 16 37.15 13.10 30.87
N PHE A 17 35.99 13.53 31.36
CA PHE A 17 35.64 14.83 31.96
C PHE A 17 36.22 16.13 31.37
N LEU A 18 35.33 17.04 30.96
CA LEU A 18 35.35 18.40 31.49
C LEU A 18 33.95 19.03 31.42
N ALA A 19 33.35 19.23 32.60
CA ALA A 19 32.17 20.06 32.80
C ALA A 19 32.62 21.52 32.93
N LEU A 20 31.98 22.44 32.20
CA LEU A 20 32.00 23.87 32.52
C LEU A 20 30.58 24.31 32.85
N ALA A 21 30.36 24.58 34.14
CA ALA A 21 29.22 25.33 34.64
C ALA A 21 29.54 26.82 34.52
N SER A 22 28.62 27.60 33.92
CA SER A 22 28.60 29.05 34.03
C SER A 22 27.42 29.47 34.91
N LEU A 23 27.76 29.91 36.13
CA LEU A 23 26.89 30.70 37.00
C LEU A 23 26.83 32.14 36.46
N SER A 24 25.63 32.70 36.37
CA SER A 24 25.43 34.14 36.49
C SER A 24 24.24 34.42 37.41
N THR A 25 24.57 34.87 38.62
CA THR A 25 23.66 35.50 39.58
C THR A 25 23.61 37.00 39.31
N GLY A 26 22.40 37.57 39.26
CA GLY A 26 22.17 39.02 39.27
C GLY A 26 20.83 39.31 39.93
N LEU A 27 20.88 40.09 41.03
CA LEU A 27 19.83 40.26 42.02
C LEU A 27 18.61 41.09 41.56
N THR A 28 17.53 40.81 42.29
CA THR A 28 16.26 41.50 42.48
C THR A 28 16.33 43.01 42.73
N GLN A 29 15.34 43.75 42.23
CA GLN A 29 14.63 44.76 43.02
C GLN A 29 13.23 45.02 42.45
N GLY A 30 12.24 45.02 43.35
CA GLY A 30 10.84 45.22 43.02
C GLY A 30 10.44 46.69 42.98
N ALA A 31 9.34 46.97 42.30
CA ALA A 31 8.52 48.14 42.51
C ALA A 31 7.07 47.80 42.13
N SER A 32 6.20 47.86 43.12
CA SER A 32 4.75 47.87 43.00
C SER A 32 4.28 49.23 42.49
N ALA A 33 3.42 49.24 41.47
CA ALA A 33 2.61 50.41 41.13
C ALA A 33 1.32 50.02 40.39
N SER A 34 0.22 50.35 41.05
CA SER A 34 -1.09 50.83 40.56
C SER A 34 -1.71 50.23 39.30
N ALA A 35 -2.91 49.68 39.51
CA ALA A 35 -3.93 49.53 38.49
C ALA A 35 -4.19 50.85 37.74
N ALA A 36 -4.26 50.76 36.41
CA ALA A 36 -4.86 51.76 35.55
C ALA A 36 -5.71 51.02 34.52
N ASP A 37 -6.99 51.30 34.62
CA ASP A 37 -8.09 50.85 33.79
C ASP A 37 -7.83 51.19 32.31
N ARG A 38 -7.84 50.18 31.44
CA ARG A 38 -7.94 50.36 29.98
C ARG A 38 -8.83 49.28 29.43
N ALA A 39 -10.11 49.62 29.30
CA ALA A 39 -11.06 48.95 28.42
C ALA A 39 -10.48 48.91 27.00
N ALA A 40 -10.05 47.72 26.57
CA ALA A 40 -9.75 47.41 25.19
C ALA A 40 -10.97 46.68 24.61
N ASP A 41 -11.64 47.37 23.70
CA ASP A 41 -12.74 46.92 22.87
C ASP A 41 -12.32 45.69 22.05
N SER A 42 -12.66 44.48 22.53
CA SER A 42 -12.50 43.25 21.75
C SER A 42 -13.79 42.98 20.99
N THR A 43 -13.91 43.54 19.79
CA THR A 43 -14.88 43.05 18.80
C THR A 43 -14.46 41.66 18.35
N ALA A 44 -14.87 40.65 19.11
CA ALA A 44 -14.68 39.25 18.78
C ALA A 44 -15.43 38.94 17.48
N ARG A 45 -14.68 38.79 16.39
CA ARG A 45 -15.18 38.28 15.12
C ARG A 45 -15.78 36.88 15.40
N PRO A 46 -17.02 36.58 14.97
CA PRO A 46 -17.60 35.27 15.21
C PRO A 46 -16.69 34.21 14.60
N ALA A 47 -16.31 33.23 15.42
CA ALA A 47 -15.60 32.05 14.97
C ALA A 47 -16.43 31.40 13.87
N ALA A 48 -15.87 31.29 12.66
CA ALA A 48 -16.48 30.54 11.59
C ALA A 48 -16.63 29.09 12.07
N THR A 49 -17.87 28.68 12.33
CA THR A 49 -18.20 27.29 12.63
C THR A 49 -17.68 26.43 11.49
N ALA A 50 -16.69 25.57 11.77
CA ALA A 50 -16.19 24.60 10.83
C ALA A 50 -17.38 23.78 10.32
N ARG A 51 -17.64 23.83 9.01
CA ARG A 51 -18.67 23.01 8.37
C ARG A 51 -18.36 21.56 8.72
N PRO A 52 -19.31 20.76 9.23
CA PRO A 52 -19.05 19.35 9.53
C PRO A 52 -18.52 18.70 8.25
N ALA A 53 -17.39 17.99 8.38
CA ALA A 53 -16.83 17.21 7.29
C ALA A 53 -17.93 16.27 6.80
N LYS A 54 -18.30 16.38 5.52
CA LYS A 54 -19.31 15.50 4.93
C LYS A 54 -18.78 14.08 5.04
N ALA A 55 -19.56 13.18 5.65
CA ALA A 55 -19.18 11.78 5.82
C ALA A 55 -18.75 11.19 4.47
N ALA A 56 -17.60 10.52 4.45
CA ALA A 56 -17.08 9.89 3.24
C ALA A 56 -18.06 8.82 2.75
N ALA A 57 -18.37 8.83 1.45
CA ALA A 57 -19.28 7.85 0.86
C ALA A 57 -18.48 6.63 0.38
N VAL A 58 -18.80 5.43 0.88
CA VAL A 58 -18.23 4.18 0.38
C VAL A 58 -18.76 3.92 -1.03
N THR A 59 -17.85 3.87 -2.01
CA THR A 59 -18.17 3.67 -3.43
C THR A 59 -17.91 2.23 -3.88
N PHE A 60 -17.09 1.50 -3.13
CA PHE A 60 -16.85 0.07 -3.30
C PHE A 60 -16.52 -0.54 -1.95
N SER A 61 -17.03 -1.75 -1.72
CA SER A 61 -16.61 -2.58 -0.61
C SER A 61 -16.71 -4.05 -0.99
N ASP A 62 -15.82 -4.86 -0.45
CA ASP A 62 -16.01 -6.30 -0.35
C ASP A 62 -15.54 -6.77 1.03
N GLU A 63 -16.46 -7.34 1.79
CA GLU A 63 -16.25 -7.88 3.13
C GLU A 63 -15.98 -9.40 3.08
N PHE A 64 -15.96 -9.98 1.88
CA PHE A 64 -15.63 -11.39 1.63
C PHE A 64 -16.50 -12.40 2.41
N ASP A 65 -17.72 -12.01 2.75
CA ASP A 65 -18.74 -12.90 3.30
C ASP A 65 -19.17 -13.97 2.29
N GLY A 66 -19.29 -15.21 2.76
CA GLY A 66 -19.77 -16.34 1.96
C GLY A 66 -19.43 -17.67 2.61
N ALA A 67 -19.90 -18.78 2.01
CA ALA A 67 -19.60 -20.10 2.55
C ALA A 67 -18.12 -20.47 2.32
N ALA A 68 -17.53 -21.24 3.24
CA ALA A 68 -16.17 -21.75 3.11
C ALA A 68 -15.96 -22.46 1.76
N GLY A 69 -14.86 -22.15 1.08
CA GLY A 69 -14.52 -22.69 -0.24
C GLY A 69 -15.22 -21.99 -1.41
N SER A 70 -16.09 -21.00 -1.18
CA SER A 70 -16.72 -20.26 -2.27
C SER A 70 -15.71 -19.40 -3.03
N ALA A 71 -15.97 -19.17 -4.32
CA ALA A 71 -15.22 -18.19 -5.10
C ALA A 71 -15.53 -16.75 -4.68
N VAL A 72 -14.66 -15.82 -5.03
CA VAL A 72 -14.93 -14.38 -4.90
C VAL A 72 -16.13 -13.94 -5.74
N ASN A 73 -16.71 -12.81 -5.39
CA ASN A 73 -17.81 -12.23 -6.15
C ASN A 73 -17.35 -11.81 -7.55
N GLY A 74 -17.74 -12.61 -8.54
CA GLY A 74 -17.42 -12.37 -9.95
C GLY A 74 -18.01 -11.10 -10.54
N SER A 75 -18.95 -10.39 -9.88
CA SER A 75 -19.36 -9.04 -10.32
C SER A 75 -18.36 -7.96 -9.90
N LYS A 76 -17.52 -8.21 -8.89
CA LYS A 76 -16.51 -7.29 -8.36
C LYS A 76 -15.10 -7.61 -8.84
N TRP A 77 -14.77 -8.90 -8.93
CA TRP A 77 -13.41 -9.37 -9.19
C TRP A 77 -13.29 -10.19 -10.47
N GLN A 78 -12.22 -9.94 -11.23
CA GLN A 78 -11.67 -10.81 -12.25
C GLN A 78 -10.51 -11.60 -11.65
N ILE A 79 -10.33 -12.85 -12.12
CA ILE A 79 -9.19 -13.68 -11.76
C ILE A 79 -8.25 -13.71 -12.96
N GLU A 80 -6.99 -13.33 -12.74
CA GLU A 80 -5.94 -13.43 -13.75
C GLU A 80 -5.32 -14.84 -13.74
N THR A 81 -4.91 -15.31 -14.91
CA THR A 81 -4.30 -16.62 -15.08
C THR A 81 -3.02 -16.52 -15.89
N GLY A 82 -2.03 -17.35 -15.58
CA GLY A 82 -0.75 -17.35 -16.27
C GLY A 82 0.42 -17.14 -15.33
N ASP A 83 1.64 -17.24 -15.87
CA ASP A 83 2.85 -16.83 -15.18
C ASP A 83 3.11 -15.33 -15.37
N ASN A 84 4.11 -14.80 -14.66
CA ASN A 84 4.56 -13.41 -14.83
C ASN A 84 6.08 -13.35 -15.03
N VAL A 85 6.49 -13.40 -16.29
CA VAL A 85 7.91 -13.34 -16.68
C VAL A 85 8.55 -11.98 -16.42
N ASN A 86 7.79 -10.89 -16.43
CA ASN A 86 8.35 -9.52 -16.35
C ASN A 86 9.13 -9.30 -15.04
N ASN A 87 8.68 -9.93 -13.96
CA ASN A 87 9.31 -9.87 -12.64
C ASN A 87 10.06 -11.16 -12.27
N HIS A 88 10.16 -12.13 -13.19
CA HIS A 88 10.72 -13.46 -12.94
C HIS A 88 10.01 -14.21 -11.81
N GLU A 89 8.71 -13.98 -11.66
CA GLU A 89 7.87 -14.66 -10.69
C GLU A 89 7.74 -16.16 -11.04
N ARG A 90 7.64 -17.00 -10.01
CA ARG A 90 7.70 -18.46 -10.10
C ARG A 90 6.34 -19.14 -10.06
N GLN A 91 5.28 -18.46 -9.61
CA GLN A 91 3.94 -19.02 -9.60
C GLN A 91 3.28 -19.02 -10.99
N TYR A 92 2.36 -19.95 -11.17
CA TYR A 92 1.28 -19.83 -12.12
C TYR A 92 0.01 -19.36 -11.39
N TYR A 93 -0.58 -18.26 -11.82
CA TYR A 93 -1.89 -17.83 -11.33
C TYR A 93 -3.00 -18.68 -11.94
N THR A 94 -3.88 -19.22 -11.10
CA THR A 94 -4.91 -20.21 -11.51
C THR A 94 -6.30 -19.60 -11.56
N ALA A 95 -7.16 -20.15 -12.44
CA ALA A 95 -8.58 -19.82 -12.48
C ALA A 95 -9.36 -20.42 -11.28
N GLY A 96 -10.58 -19.95 -11.09
CA GLY A 96 -11.52 -20.51 -10.11
C GLY A 96 -11.10 -20.23 -8.67
N ASN A 97 -11.40 -21.17 -7.78
CA ASN A 97 -11.25 -21.00 -6.33
C ASN A 97 -10.16 -21.88 -5.70
N SER A 98 -9.29 -22.53 -6.49
CA SER A 98 -8.23 -23.40 -5.97
C SER A 98 -7.20 -22.66 -5.11
N ASN A 99 -6.90 -21.42 -5.52
CA ASN A 99 -5.89 -20.57 -4.89
C ASN A 99 -6.47 -19.25 -4.36
N ALA A 100 -7.75 -18.97 -4.56
CA ALA A 100 -8.46 -17.83 -3.98
C ALA A 100 -9.89 -18.25 -3.59
N ALA A 101 -10.16 -18.38 -2.29
CA ALA A 101 -11.45 -18.81 -1.79
C ALA A 101 -11.83 -18.07 -0.50
N LEU A 102 -13.14 -17.99 -0.23
CA LEU A 102 -13.66 -17.51 1.04
C LEU A 102 -13.47 -18.58 2.11
N ASP A 103 -13.14 -18.20 3.34
CA ASP A 103 -12.94 -19.15 4.45
C ASP A 103 -14.23 -19.50 5.21
N GLY A 104 -15.30 -18.74 5.01
CA GLY A 104 -16.54 -18.88 5.77
C GLY A 104 -16.60 -18.05 7.05
N GLN A 105 -15.59 -17.22 7.29
CA GLN A 105 -15.47 -16.34 8.46
C GLN A 105 -15.34 -14.87 8.07
N GLY A 106 -15.67 -14.52 6.82
CA GLY A 106 -15.58 -13.15 6.32
C GLY A 106 -14.20 -12.77 5.81
N HIS A 107 -13.40 -13.74 5.34
CA HIS A 107 -12.13 -13.42 4.71
C HIS A 107 -11.97 -14.09 3.33
N LEU A 108 -11.33 -13.37 2.43
CA LEU A 108 -10.68 -13.95 1.25
C LEU A 108 -9.32 -14.51 1.65
N VAL A 109 -9.06 -15.74 1.23
CA VAL A 109 -7.79 -16.44 1.41
C VAL A 109 -7.14 -16.66 0.04
N ILE A 110 -6.07 -15.92 -0.25
CA ILE A 110 -5.20 -16.20 -1.40
C ILE A 110 -4.10 -17.15 -0.94
N THR A 111 -4.03 -18.35 -1.51
CA THR A 111 -3.10 -19.41 -1.10
C THR A 111 -2.07 -19.70 -2.19
N ALA A 112 -0.80 -19.47 -1.87
CA ALA A 112 0.33 -19.96 -2.64
C ALA A 112 0.67 -21.40 -2.24
N ARG A 113 0.82 -22.29 -3.23
CA ARG A 113 1.08 -23.72 -3.04
C ARG A 113 2.26 -24.16 -3.89
N ARG A 114 3.02 -25.14 -3.40
CA ARG A 114 4.04 -25.84 -4.19
C ARG A 114 3.43 -27.08 -4.84
N GLU A 115 2.79 -26.88 -5.97
CA GLU A 115 2.07 -27.91 -6.71
C GLU A 115 1.93 -27.54 -8.19
N ASN A 116 1.53 -28.50 -9.01
CA ASN A 116 1.18 -28.26 -10.40
C ASN A 116 0.13 -29.30 -10.88
N PRO A 117 -1.13 -29.17 -10.45
CA PRO A 117 -2.16 -30.19 -10.69
C PRO A 117 -2.53 -30.32 -12.17
N ASN A 118 -2.35 -29.27 -12.97
CA ASN A 118 -2.78 -29.22 -14.37
C ASN A 118 -1.60 -29.16 -15.37
N ASN A 119 -0.40 -29.56 -14.93
CA ASN A 119 0.82 -29.57 -15.75
C ASN A 119 1.11 -28.23 -16.47
N TYR A 120 0.85 -27.12 -15.78
CA TYR A 120 1.14 -25.76 -16.22
C TYR A 120 2.60 -25.59 -16.64
N GLN A 121 2.81 -24.75 -17.65
CA GLN A 121 4.12 -24.33 -18.13
C GLN A 121 4.32 -22.86 -17.78
N CYS A 122 5.49 -22.56 -17.22
CA CYS A 122 5.98 -21.25 -16.85
C CYS A 122 7.20 -20.94 -17.71
N TRP A 123 7.68 -19.70 -17.70
CA TRP A 123 8.87 -19.28 -18.43
C TRP A 123 10.14 -20.11 -18.17
N TYR A 124 10.19 -20.83 -17.04
CA TYR A 124 11.30 -21.71 -16.64
C TYR A 124 11.02 -23.22 -16.86
N GLY A 125 9.95 -23.57 -17.59
CA GLY A 125 9.55 -24.96 -17.86
C GLY A 125 8.32 -25.37 -17.05
N ARG A 126 8.31 -26.58 -16.51
CA ARG A 126 7.20 -27.07 -15.68
C ARG A 126 7.06 -26.19 -14.44
N CYS A 127 5.90 -25.55 -14.27
CA CYS A 127 5.65 -24.73 -13.09
C CYS A 127 5.76 -25.57 -11.81
N GLU A 128 6.28 -24.96 -10.74
CA GLU A 128 6.43 -25.58 -9.42
C GLU A 128 5.44 -25.03 -8.39
N TYR A 129 4.87 -23.84 -8.64
CA TYR A 129 4.02 -23.13 -7.70
C TYR A 129 2.73 -22.66 -8.36
N THR A 130 1.64 -22.65 -7.58
CA THR A 130 0.37 -22.02 -7.95
C THR A 130 0.01 -20.94 -6.95
N SER A 131 -0.70 -19.91 -7.40
CA SER A 131 -1.25 -18.85 -6.54
C SER A 131 -2.46 -18.19 -7.22
N ALA A 132 -2.94 -17.06 -6.70
CA ALA A 132 -3.96 -16.25 -7.35
C ALA A 132 -3.61 -14.76 -7.40
N ARG A 133 -4.16 -14.11 -8.43
CA ARG A 133 -4.16 -12.67 -8.65
C ARG A 133 -5.56 -12.26 -9.08
N LEU A 134 -6.11 -11.27 -8.40
CA LEU A 134 -7.47 -10.77 -8.61
C LEU A 134 -7.41 -9.28 -8.90
N ASN A 135 -8.28 -8.79 -9.78
CA ASN A 135 -8.38 -7.37 -10.06
C ASN A 135 -9.83 -6.91 -10.30
N THR A 136 -10.06 -5.61 -10.25
CA THR A 136 -11.38 -5.02 -10.52
C THR A 136 -11.53 -4.42 -11.92
N SER A 137 -10.60 -4.72 -12.84
CA SER A 137 -10.63 -4.18 -14.21
C SER A 137 -11.94 -4.52 -14.92
N GLY A 138 -12.50 -3.55 -15.64
CA GLY A 138 -13.81 -3.67 -16.29
C GLY A 138 -15.01 -3.87 -15.34
N LYS A 139 -14.82 -3.80 -14.02
CA LYS A 139 -15.87 -3.97 -12.99
C LYS A 139 -15.99 -2.75 -12.09
N PHE A 140 -14.86 -2.29 -11.56
CA PHE A 140 -14.78 -1.11 -10.72
C PHE A 140 -13.44 -0.39 -10.94
N THR A 141 -13.54 0.93 -11.07
CA THR A 141 -12.39 1.84 -11.02
C THR A 141 -12.72 3.00 -10.10
N THR A 142 -11.69 3.63 -9.55
CA THR A 142 -11.84 4.89 -8.81
C THR A 142 -10.84 5.91 -9.32
N THR A 143 -11.21 7.18 -9.19
CA THR A 143 -10.27 8.31 -9.28
C THR A 143 -10.37 9.06 -7.97
N TYR A 144 -9.26 9.13 -7.25
CA TYR A 144 -9.18 9.72 -5.91
C TYR A 144 -9.99 8.97 -4.84
N GLY A 145 -9.96 9.53 -3.63
CA GLY A 145 -10.58 8.95 -2.45
C GLY A 145 -9.60 8.13 -1.63
N ARG A 146 -10.12 7.48 -0.59
CA ARG A 146 -9.39 6.55 0.25
C ARG A 146 -9.60 5.13 -0.25
N VAL A 147 -8.50 4.44 -0.54
CA VAL A 147 -8.48 3.03 -0.94
C VAL A 147 -7.76 2.25 0.15
N GLU A 148 -8.44 1.31 0.79
CA GLU A 148 -7.89 0.55 1.90
C GLU A 148 -8.26 -0.93 1.88
N ALA A 149 -7.40 -1.74 2.48
CA ALA A 149 -7.65 -3.15 2.74
C ALA A 149 -7.11 -3.53 4.11
N ARG A 150 -7.84 -4.40 4.82
CA ARG A 150 -7.37 -5.01 6.07
C ARG A 150 -6.87 -6.41 5.79
N MET A 151 -5.59 -6.66 6.01
CA MET A 151 -4.91 -7.86 5.53
C MET A 151 -3.90 -8.41 6.54
N LYS A 152 -3.67 -9.72 6.52
CA LYS A 152 -2.53 -10.37 7.19
C LYS A 152 -1.67 -11.03 6.12
N VAL A 153 -0.41 -10.63 6.05
CA VAL A 153 0.53 -11.10 5.02
C VAL A 153 1.17 -12.44 5.41
N PRO A 154 1.64 -13.26 4.44
CA PRO A 154 2.49 -14.41 4.75
C PRO A 154 3.90 -13.98 5.17
N ARG A 155 4.70 -14.96 5.62
CA ARG A 155 6.15 -14.81 5.82
C ARG A 155 6.88 -15.96 5.17
N GLY A 156 8.15 -15.74 4.84
CA GLY A 156 9.02 -16.74 4.24
C GLY A 156 9.71 -16.22 2.99
N GLN A 157 10.91 -16.74 2.77
CA GLN A 157 11.73 -16.40 1.61
C GLN A 157 10.93 -16.61 0.31
N GLY A 158 11.00 -15.62 -0.58
CA GLY A 158 10.31 -15.62 -1.87
C GLY A 158 8.80 -15.35 -1.84
N MET A 159 8.16 -15.08 -0.70
CA MET A 159 6.75 -14.63 -0.71
C MET A 159 6.67 -13.14 -1.03
N TRP A 160 5.73 -12.77 -1.90
CA TRP A 160 5.50 -11.38 -2.28
C TRP A 160 3.99 -11.07 -2.39
N PRO A 161 3.33 -10.80 -1.26
CA PRO A 161 1.96 -10.28 -1.24
C PRO A 161 1.93 -8.82 -1.71
N ALA A 162 0.90 -8.45 -2.46
CA ALA A 162 0.69 -7.07 -2.90
C ALA A 162 -0.80 -6.68 -2.89
N PHE A 163 -1.04 -5.44 -2.50
CA PHE A 163 -2.29 -4.69 -2.66
C PHE A 163 -1.96 -3.37 -3.34
N TRP A 164 -2.46 -3.19 -4.55
CA TRP A 164 -1.98 -2.17 -5.46
C TRP A 164 -3.04 -1.80 -6.49
N MET A 165 -2.73 -0.80 -7.32
CA MET A 165 -3.65 -0.26 -8.30
C MET A 165 -2.92 0.03 -9.62
N LEU A 166 -3.60 -0.19 -10.74
CA LEU A 166 -3.10 0.11 -12.08
C LEU A 166 -4.03 1.05 -12.83
N GLY A 167 -3.45 1.95 -13.64
CA GLY A 167 -4.21 2.83 -14.51
C GLY A 167 -5.11 2.06 -15.47
N ASN A 168 -6.39 2.42 -15.53
CA ASN A 168 -7.38 1.75 -16.38
C ASN A 168 -7.10 1.91 -17.89
N ASP A 169 -6.20 2.82 -18.27
CA ASP A 169 -5.73 3.03 -19.63
C ASP A 169 -4.51 2.16 -20.02
N ILE A 170 -4.14 1.17 -19.19
CA ILE A 170 -3.01 0.26 -19.45
C ILE A 170 -3.05 -0.41 -20.82
N GLY A 171 -4.24 -0.78 -21.32
CA GLY A 171 -4.38 -1.38 -22.65
C GLY A 171 -4.10 -0.41 -23.81
N GLN A 172 -4.13 0.90 -23.55
CA GLN A 172 -3.95 1.96 -24.54
C GLN A 172 -2.55 2.55 -24.50
N VAL A 173 -1.99 2.78 -23.31
CA VAL A 173 -0.69 3.48 -23.15
C VAL A 173 0.44 2.58 -22.68
N GLY A 174 0.12 1.36 -22.21
CA GLY A 174 1.07 0.43 -21.64
C GLY A 174 1.67 0.87 -20.31
N TRP A 175 2.35 -0.04 -19.65
CA TRP A 175 3.16 0.25 -18.47
C TRP A 175 4.55 0.79 -18.89
N PRO A 176 5.14 1.79 -18.20
CA PRO A 176 4.66 2.45 -16.98
C PRO A 176 3.80 3.69 -17.21
N ASN A 177 3.44 4.01 -18.46
CA ASN A 177 2.67 5.24 -18.79
C ASN A 177 1.26 5.23 -18.17
N SER A 178 0.69 4.05 -17.95
CA SER A 178 -0.58 3.87 -17.26
C SER A 178 -0.51 4.33 -15.80
N GLY A 179 0.66 4.30 -15.19
CA GLY A 179 0.84 4.55 -13.78
C GLY A 179 0.39 3.37 -12.91
N GLU A 180 1.00 3.28 -11.74
CA GLU A 180 0.78 2.23 -10.73
C GLU A 180 0.98 2.81 -9.33
N ILE A 181 0.08 2.43 -8.42
CA ILE A 181 0.09 2.83 -7.01
C ILE A 181 0.14 1.57 -6.16
N ASP A 182 1.29 1.28 -5.58
CA ASP A 182 1.47 0.17 -4.65
C ASP A 182 1.09 0.63 -3.26
N ILE A 183 -0.07 0.19 -2.77
CA ILE A 183 -0.59 0.58 -1.46
C ILE A 183 0.17 -0.18 -0.37
N MET A 184 0.41 -1.46 -0.61
CA MET A 184 1.22 -2.32 0.23
C MET A 184 1.86 -3.40 -0.62
N GLU A 185 3.18 -3.49 -0.53
CA GLU A 185 3.95 -4.68 -0.87
C GLU A 185 4.76 -5.13 0.34
N ASN A 186 4.97 -6.44 0.48
CA ASN A 186 5.94 -7.00 1.42
C ASN A 186 6.79 -8.05 0.69
N VAL A 187 8.04 -8.21 1.12
CA VAL A 187 8.85 -9.38 0.80
C VAL A 187 8.97 -10.25 2.04
N GLY A 188 8.63 -11.53 1.94
CA GLY A 188 8.39 -12.38 3.09
C GLY A 188 9.62 -12.71 3.94
N PHE A 189 10.84 -12.41 3.47
CA PHE A 189 12.07 -12.48 4.27
C PHE A 189 12.20 -11.28 5.24
N GLU A 190 11.45 -10.21 5.02
CA GLU A 190 11.38 -9.01 5.87
C GLU A 190 9.92 -8.78 6.33
N PRO A 191 9.33 -9.69 7.13
CA PRO A 191 7.90 -9.65 7.44
C PRO A 191 7.50 -8.46 8.33
N SER A 192 8.45 -7.68 8.82
CA SER A 192 8.23 -6.47 9.63
C SER A 192 8.07 -5.20 8.82
N THR A 193 8.35 -5.21 7.51
CA THR A 193 8.39 -4.01 6.66
C THR A 193 7.45 -4.14 5.47
N VAL A 194 6.70 -3.09 5.18
CA VAL A 194 5.93 -2.94 3.94
C VAL A 194 6.45 -1.78 3.14
N HIS A 195 6.18 -1.78 1.83
CA HIS A 195 6.57 -0.75 0.90
C HIS A 195 5.33 -0.18 0.23
N GLY A 196 5.30 1.15 0.10
CA GLY A 196 4.36 1.82 -0.80
C GLY A 196 5.14 2.59 -1.85
N THR A 197 4.72 2.48 -3.09
CA THR A 197 5.51 2.94 -4.24
C THR A 197 4.59 3.53 -5.30
N LEU A 198 5.12 4.50 -6.05
CA LEU A 198 4.54 4.96 -7.30
C LEU A 198 5.44 4.57 -8.44
N HIS A 199 4.83 4.01 -9.49
CA HIS A 199 5.47 3.83 -10.77
C HIS A 199 4.80 4.67 -11.86
N GLY A 200 5.61 5.27 -12.73
CA GLY A 200 5.16 6.10 -13.84
C GLY A 200 6.28 6.39 -14.85
N PRO A 201 6.02 7.18 -15.89
CA PRO A 201 7.00 7.46 -16.95
C PRO A 201 8.24 8.17 -16.39
N GLY A 202 9.38 7.46 -16.43
CA GLY A 202 10.65 7.94 -15.92
C GLY A 202 10.87 7.73 -14.40
N TYR A 203 9.99 6.98 -13.73
CA TYR A 203 10.11 6.57 -12.34
C TYR A 203 9.42 5.22 -12.13
N SER A 204 9.96 4.13 -12.66
CA SER A 204 9.35 2.81 -12.61
C SER A 204 10.37 1.69 -12.36
N GLY A 205 9.90 0.46 -12.11
CA GLY A 205 10.78 -0.66 -11.72
C GLY A 205 11.57 -0.31 -10.45
N SER A 206 12.87 -0.59 -10.44
CA SER A 206 13.76 -0.20 -9.33
C SER A 206 13.87 1.32 -9.11
N GLY A 207 13.44 2.13 -10.08
CA GLY A 207 13.38 3.59 -10.00
C GLY A 207 12.02 4.14 -9.57
N GLY A 208 11.10 3.29 -9.10
CA GLY A 208 9.87 3.73 -8.45
C GLY A 208 10.15 4.66 -7.27
N ILE A 209 9.20 5.55 -6.97
CA ILE A 209 9.34 6.48 -5.84
C ILE A 209 8.45 6.02 -4.70
N GLY A 210 9.05 5.71 -3.57
CA GLY A 210 8.33 5.10 -2.47
C GLY A 210 9.07 5.24 -1.15
N ALA A 211 8.56 4.56 -0.14
CA ALA A 211 9.19 4.43 1.16
C ALA A 211 8.78 3.09 1.78
N GLY A 212 9.66 2.56 2.64
CA GLY A 212 9.32 1.45 3.52
C GLY A 212 8.72 1.95 4.84
N TYR A 213 7.91 1.11 5.47
CA TYR A 213 7.42 1.29 6.83
C TYR A 213 7.57 -0.01 7.61
N SER A 214 8.29 0.06 8.72
CA SER A 214 8.49 -1.09 9.61
C SER A 214 7.67 -0.93 10.89
N LEU A 215 7.04 -2.03 11.33
CA LEU A 215 6.36 -2.04 12.63
C LEU A 215 7.37 -1.83 13.77
N PRO A 216 6.98 -1.09 14.84
CA PRO A 216 7.84 -0.90 16.00
C PRO A 216 8.01 -2.20 16.80
N GLY A 217 9.08 -2.28 17.58
CA GLY A 217 9.28 -3.35 18.56
C GLY A 217 9.51 -4.74 17.97
N GLY A 218 9.90 -4.85 16.70
CA GLY A 218 10.18 -6.14 16.06
C GLY A 218 8.94 -6.97 15.73
N GLN A 219 7.75 -6.36 15.75
CA GLN A 219 6.53 -7.00 15.29
C GLN A 219 6.58 -7.29 13.78
N ALA A 220 5.78 -8.25 13.34
CA ALA A 220 5.66 -8.59 11.92
C ALA A 220 4.21 -8.48 11.45
N PHE A 221 4.03 -7.99 10.22
CA PHE A 221 2.73 -7.94 9.54
C PHE A 221 2.11 -9.31 9.32
N ALA A 222 2.91 -10.37 9.46
CA ALA A 222 2.46 -11.75 9.38
C ALA A 222 1.86 -12.30 10.70
N ASP A 223 1.94 -11.56 11.81
CA ASP A 223 1.37 -11.99 13.10
C ASP A 223 -0.08 -11.56 13.31
N ALA A 224 -0.51 -10.46 12.68
CA ALA A 224 -1.83 -9.87 12.87
C ALA A 224 -2.37 -9.23 11.59
N TYR A 225 -3.67 -8.93 11.58
CA TYR A 225 -4.26 -8.11 10.51
C TYR A 225 -3.93 -6.64 10.75
N HIS A 226 -3.55 -5.96 9.67
CA HIS A 226 -3.27 -4.53 9.64
C HIS A 226 -4.07 -3.88 8.50
N THR A 227 -4.42 -2.60 8.66
CA THR A 227 -5.09 -1.82 7.62
C THR A 227 -4.05 -1.04 6.83
N PHE A 228 -3.98 -1.33 5.52
CA PHE A 228 -3.13 -0.63 4.57
C PHE A 228 -3.98 0.29 3.71
N ALA A 229 -3.57 1.55 3.56
CA ALA A 229 -4.40 2.52 2.84
C ALA A 229 -3.60 3.59 2.12
N VAL A 230 -4.19 4.10 1.05
CA VAL A 230 -3.84 5.40 0.46
C VAL A 230 -5.01 6.37 0.52
N ASP A 231 -4.72 7.61 0.89
CA ASP A 231 -5.58 8.77 0.65
C ASP A 231 -5.08 9.47 -0.61
N TRP A 232 -5.85 9.38 -1.70
CA TRP A 232 -5.49 9.84 -3.03
C TRP A 232 -6.32 11.05 -3.45
N SER A 233 -5.62 12.09 -3.89
CA SER A 233 -6.16 13.35 -4.38
C SER A 233 -5.42 13.79 -5.66
N PRO A 234 -5.92 14.77 -6.42
CA PRO A 234 -5.29 15.21 -7.68
C PRO A 234 -3.81 15.59 -7.58
N ASN A 235 -3.35 16.04 -6.41
CA ASN A 235 -2.00 16.56 -6.23
C ASN A 235 -1.22 15.83 -5.13
N ALA A 236 -1.76 14.76 -4.57
CA ALA A 236 -1.05 13.97 -3.58
C ALA A 236 -1.64 12.59 -3.38
N ILE A 237 -0.76 11.65 -3.05
CA ILE A 237 -1.10 10.32 -2.54
C ILE A 237 -0.38 10.18 -1.19
N THR A 238 -1.11 9.74 -0.16
CA THR A 238 -0.59 9.59 1.20
C THR A 238 -0.84 8.17 1.67
N TRP A 239 0.20 7.48 2.11
CA TRP A 239 0.09 6.10 2.57
C TRP A 239 0.01 6.05 4.09
N SER A 240 -0.78 5.11 4.59
CA SER A 240 -0.90 4.83 6.02
C SER A 240 -0.97 3.34 6.30
N VAL A 241 -0.47 2.96 7.47
CA VAL A 241 -0.62 1.64 8.08
C VAL A 241 -1.31 1.84 9.43
N ASP A 242 -2.45 1.20 9.66
CA ASP A 242 -3.26 1.34 10.86
C ASP A 242 -3.57 2.81 11.22
N GLY A 243 -3.81 3.63 10.19
CA GLY A 243 -4.04 5.07 10.32
C GLY A 243 -2.78 5.91 10.56
N THR A 244 -1.62 5.29 10.75
CA THR A 244 -0.33 5.99 10.87
C THR A 244 0.22 6.30 9.49
N VAL A 245 0.25 7.58 9.12
CA VAL A 245 0.86 8.05 7.87
C VAL A 245 2.37 7.87 7.93
N TYR A 246 2.95 7.23 6.90
CA TYR A 246 4.40 7.03 6.81
C TYR A 246 5.03 7.67 5.58
N GLN A 247 4.25 8.00 4.54
CA GLN A 247 4.73 8.78 3.41
C GLN A 247 3.62 9.54 2.69
N ARG A 248 4.05 10.58 1.98
CA ARG A 248 3.23 11.37 1.07
C ARG A 248 4.05 11.71 -0.17
N ARG A 249 3.45 11.55 -1.35
CA ARG A 249 4.03 11.92 -2.64
C ARG A 249 3.14 12.90 -3.37
N THR A 250 3.76 13.82 -4.09
CA THR A 250 3.15 14.92 -4.84
C THR A 250 3.83 15.04 -6.21
N PRO A 251 3.25 15.78 -7.18
CA PRO A 251 3.92 16.06 -8.45
C PRO A 251 5.31 16.70 -8.30
N ALA A 252 5.57 17.46 -7.21
CA ALA A 252 6.86 18.08 -6.97
C ALA A 252 7.99 17.06 -6.72
N ASP A 253 7.65 15.90 -6.15
CA ASP A 253 8.60 14.80 -5.90
C ASP A 253 9.11 14.16 -7.20
N LEU A 254 8.44 14.43 -8.33
CA LEU A 254 8.81 13.87 -9.63
C LEU A 254 9.97 14.60 -10.31
N GLY A 255 10.40 15.76 -9.81
CA GLY A 255 11.49 16.53 -10.43
C GLY A 255 11.19 16.91 -11.89
N GLY A 256 9.93 17.27 -12.19
CA GLY A 256 9.49 17.66 -13.53
C GLY A 256 9.04 16.51 -14.44
N ARG A 257 9.16 15.25 -14.01
CA ARG A 257 8.57 14.09 -14.71
C ARG A 257 7.04 14.12 -14.63
N GLN A 258 6.37 13.47 -15.57
CA GLN A 258 4.92 13.52 -15.72
C GLN A 258 4.19 12.81 -14.56
N TRP A 259 3.24 13.50 -13.94
CA TRP A 259 2.28 12.93 -12.99
C TRP A 259 1.13 12.24 -13.73
N VAL A 260 0.98 10.92 -13.55
CA VAL A 260 -0.01 10.10 -14.27
C VAL A 260 -1.18 9.62 -13.39
N PHE A 261 -1.31 10.12 -12.17
CA PHE A 261 -2.29 9.66 -11.18
C PHE A 261 -3.54 10.54 -11.10
N ASN A 262 -3.97 11.10 -12.23
CA ASN A 262 -5.16 11.97 -12.36
C ASN A 262 -6.22 11.37 -13.31
N LYS A 263 -6.38 10.04 -13.22
CA LYS A 263 -7.24 9.23 -14.09
C LYS A 263 -7.74 8.01 -13.32
N PRO A 264 -8.71 7.23 -13.84
CA PRO A 264 -9.23 6.05 -13.16
C PRO A 264 -8.20 4.93 -13.03
N PHE A 265 -8.18 4.28 -11.87
CA PHE A 265 -7.37 3.12 -11.56
C PHE A 265 -8.26 1.96 -11.08
N PHE A 266 -7.88 0.72 -11.39
CA PHE A 266 -8.51 -0.48 -10.83
C PHE A 266 -7.62 -1.09 -9.74
N VAL A 267 -8.23 -1.85 -8.82
CA VAL A 267 -7.57 -2.46 -7.67
C VAL A 267 -7.08 -3.87 -8.01
N ILE A 268 -5.96 -4.29 -7.43
CA ILE A 268 -5.35 -5.61 -7.59
C ILE A 268 -4.94 -6.17 -6.22
N LEU A 269 -5.17 -7.47 -6.04
CA LEU A 269 -4.68 -8.28 -4.92
C LEU A 269 -3.97 -9.51 -5.48
N ASN A 270 -2.77 -9.81 -4.99
CA ASN A 270 -2.09 -11.06 -5.34
C ASN A 270 -1.12 -11.52 -4.24
N LEU A 271 -0.76 -12.79 -4.34
CA LEU A 271 0.38 -13.37 -3.64
C LEU A 271 1.33 -13.96 -4.69
N ALA A 272 2.38 -13.25 -5.05
CA ALA A 272 3.44 -13.78 -5.89
C ALA A 272 4.39 -14.70 -5.09
N VAL A 273 5.06 -15.60 -5.82
CA VAL A 273 6.07 -16.52 -5.32
C VAL A 273 7.32 -16.34 -6.18
N GLY A 274 8.45 -16.03 -5.58
CA GLY A 274 9.68 -15.74 -6.31
C GLY A 274 9.66 -14.38 -7.01
N GLY A 275 10.74 -14.11 -7.73
CA GLY A 275 10.93 -12.86 -8.46
C GLY A 275 12.24 -12.16 -8.13
N TYR A 276 12.58 -11.16 -8.93
CA TYR A 276 13.84 -10.43 -8.78
C TYR A 276 14.02 -9.77 -7.42
N TRP A 277 12.93 -9.24 -6.86
CA TRP A 277 12.96 -8.52 -5.59
C TRP A 277 12.86 -9.43 -4.36
N PRO A 278 11.84 -10.31 -4.22
CA PRO A 278 11.75 -11.21 -3.06
C PRO A 278 12.82 -12.32 -3.07
N GLY A 279 13.47 -12.56 -4.21
CA GLY A 279 14.25 -13.78 -4.47
C GLY A 279 13.33 -15.00 -4.59
N ASP A 280 13.87 -16.15 -4.99
CA ASP A 280 13.09 -17.39 -5.04
C ASP A 280 12.87 -17.99 -3.65
N PRO A 281 11.81 -18.79 -3.43
CA PRO A 281 11.71 -19.64 -2.25
C PRO A 281 12.94 -20.53 -2.13
N ASP A 282 13.41 -20.71 -0.90
CA ASP A 282 14.47 -21.65 -0.58
C ASP A 282 13.97 -22.76 0.35
N GLY A 283 14.87 -23.63 0.83
CA GLY A 283 14.51 -24.72 1.74
C GLY A 283 13.90 -24.27 3.08
N SER A 284 13.92 -22.96 3.40
CA SER A 284 13.29 -22.40 4.60
C SER A 284 11.81 -22.03 4.41
N THR A 285 11.34 -21.91 3.17
CA THR A 285 9.95 -21.52 2.88
C THR A 285 9.01 -22.71 3.04
N SER A 286 8.14 -22.66 4.05
CA SER A 286 7.05 -23.63 4.21
C SER A 286 5.88 -23.30 3.28
N PHE A 287 5.28 -24.32 2.67
CA PHE A 287 4.04 -24.19 1.90
C PHE A 287 2.92 -25.04 2.54
N PRO A 288 1.64 -24.64 2.42
CA PRO A 288 1.16 -23.43 1.73
C PRO A 288 1.45 -22.14 2.49
N GLN A 289 1.45 -21.01 1.77
CA GLN A 289 1.47 -19.65 2.34
C GLN A 289 0.17 -18.93 1.99
N GLN A 290 -0.29 -18.07 2.89
CA GLN A 290 -1.60 -17.44 2.76
C GLN A 290 -1.53 -15.93 2.98
N LEU A 291 -2.16 -15.20 2.08
CA LEU A 291 -2.55 -13.80 2.25
C LEU A 291 -4.02 -13.79 2.64
N LEU A 292 -4.32 -13.30 3.84
CA LEU A 292 -5.69 -13.19 4.34
C LEU A 292 -6.17 -11.75 4.17
N VAL A 293 -7.35 -11.58 3.59
CA VAL A 293 -7.95 -10.27 3.34
C VAL A 293 -9.32 -10.25 3.99
N ASP A 294 -9.47 -9.36 4.97
CA ASP A 294 -10.72 -9.16 5.72
C ASP A 294 -11.69 -8.28 4.95
N TYR A 295 -11.21 -7.15 4.44
CA TYR A 295 -12.01 -6.34 3.53
C TYR A 295 -11.16 -5.56 2.55
N VAL A 296 -11.79 -5.11 1.46
CA VAL A 296 -11.33 -4.00 0.63
C VAL A 296 -12.42 -2.94 0.59
N ARG A 297 -12.07 -1.68 0.82
CA ARG A 297 -13.01 -0.56 0.79
C ARG A 297 -12.43 0.62 0.03
N VAL A 298 -13.30 1.29 -0.72
CA VAL A 298 -13.02 2.57 -1.37
C VAL A 298 -14.06 3.58 -0.95
N SER A 299 -13.62 4.74 -0.49
CA SER A 299 -14.51 5.84 -0.09
C SER A 299 -14.07 7.15 -0.71
N THR A 300 -15.02 8.01 -1.02
CA THR A 300 -14.75 9.36 -1.52
C THR A 300 -14.89 10.36 -0.39
N ASP A 301 -13.89 11.23 -0.22
CA ASP A 301 -14.05 12.41 0.61
C ASP A 301 -15.19 13.24 0.01
N GLY A 302 -16.18 13.62 0.81
CA GLY A 302 -17.40 14.29 0.36
C GLY A 302 -17.21 15.70 -0.25
N GLY A 303 -16.01 16.03 -0.73
CA GLY A 303 -15.58 17.28 -1.34
C GLY A 303 -15.33 17.26 -2.86
N GLN A 304 -15.68 16.21 -3.59
CA GLN A 304 -15.74 16.23 -5.07
C GLN A 304 -17.14 15.86 -5.58
N PRO A 305 -17.58 16.45 -6.72
CA PRO A 305 -18.96 16.37 -7.17
C PRO A 305 -19.30 14.93 -7.55
N ALA A 306 -20.52 14.51 -7.20
CA ALA A 306 -21.15 13.32 -7.76
C ALA A 306 -20.92 13.31 -9.28
N GLY A 307 -20.58 12.13 -9.82
CA GLY A 307 -20.25 11.92 -11.22
C GLY A 307 -21.12 12.78 -12.13
N GLY A 308 -20.51 13.79 -12.74
CA GLY A 308 -21.13 14.55 -13.80
C GLY A 308 -21.36 13.61 -14.97
N ALA A 309 -22.58 13.59 -15.50
CA ALA A 309 -22.88 12.95 -16.77
C ALA A 309 -21.83 13.35 -17.80
N ILE A 310 -21.34 12.38 -18.57
CA ILE A 310 -20.46 12.59 -19.71
C ILE A 310 -21.17 13.58 -20.66
N THR A 311 -20.78 14.86 -20.64
CA THR A 311 -21.10 15.78 -21.73
C THR A 311 -20.17 15.46 -22.88
N GLY A 312 -20.69 14.73 -23.87
CA GLY A 312 -20.05 14.62 -25.17
C GLY A 312 -19.87 16.02 -25.79
N VAL A 313 -18.76 16.20 -26.50
CA VAL A 313 -18.49 17.41 -27.29
C VAL A 313 -19.69 17.61 -28.24
N GLY A 314 -20.48 18.67 -28.02
CA GLY A 314 -21.63 19.02 -28.84
C GLY A 314 -23.00 19.14 -28.14
N GLY A 315 -23.10 18.99 -26.81
CA GLY A 315 -24.27 19.46 -26.06
C GLY A 315 -25.61 18.78 -26.38
N LYS A 316 -25.61 17.50 -26.75
CA LYS A 316 -26.84 16.70 -26.89
C LYS A 316 -26.76 15.44 -26.03
N CYS A 317 -27.69 15.31 -25.09
CA CYS A 317 -27.94 14.08 -24.35
C CYS A 317 -28.42 13.00 -25.33
N VAL A 318 -27.84 11.82 -25.27
CA VAL A 318 -28.37 10.63 -25.95
C VAL A 318 -29.11 9.83 -24.88
N ASP A 319 -30.44 9.93 -24.89
CA ASP A 319 -31.30 8.96 -24.23
C ASP A 319 -31.22 7.65 -25.03
N VAL A 320 -30.92 6.54 -24.35
CA VAL A 320 -31.26 5.21 -24.86
C VAL A 320 -32.02 4.49 -23.76
N ALA A 321 -33.34 4.36 -23.98
CA ALA A 321 -34.18 3.40 -23.30
C ALA A 321 -33.99 2.03 -23.95
N GLY A 322 -33.80 0.98 -23.14
CA GLY A 322 -33.65 -0.41 -23.57
C GLY A 322 -32.46 -1.09 -22.93
#